data_AF-W1XS18-F1
#
_entry.id   AF-W1XS18-F1
#
_cell.length_a   1.000
_cell.length_b   1.000
_cell.length_c   1.000
_cell.angle_alpha   90.00
_cell.angle_beta   90.00
_cell.angle_gamma   90.00
#
_symmetry.space_group_name_H-M   'P 1'
#
loop_
_entity.id
_entity.type
_entity.pdbx_description
1 polymer ?
#
loop_
_entity_poly.entity_id
_entity_poly.type
_entity_poly.pdbx_seq_one_letter_code
_entity_poly.pdbx_strand_id
1 'polypeptide(L)' 'MKMKPEEITAIIKQQIQDYDVDLNVDDVGTVLDVGDGIAHIYGLERAMAGELLELPHGVYGLVLNLELDNVGAVLLGD' A
#
# COMPACT_ATOMS: atom_id res chain seq x y z
N MET A 1 -2.43 14.32 33.57
CA MET A 1 -1.93 12.94 33.69
C MET A 1 -0.58 12.90 32.96
N LYS A 2 0.55 12.91 33.68
CA LYS A 2 1.89 12.87 33.07
C LYS A 2 2.28 11.40 32.93
N MET A 3 2.31 10.88 31.70
CA MET A 3 2.80 9.52 31.43
C MET A 3 4.21 9.37 32.00
N LYS A 4 4.45 8.27 32.71
CA LYS A 4 5.77 7.97 33.27
C LYS A 4 6.65 7.38 32.16
N PRO A 5 7.95 7.70 32.10
CA PRO A 5 8.87 7.14 31.10
C PRO A 5 8.90 5.60 31.07
N GLU A 6 8.62 4.98 32.22
CA GLU A 6 8.55 3.53 32.41
C GLU A 6 7.42 2.88 31.60
N GLU A 7 6.25 3.53 31.51
CA GLU A 7 5.10 3.03 30.75
C GLU A 7 5.37 3.09 29.25
N ILE A 8 6.01 4.18 28.78
CA ILE A 8 6.42 4.33 27.37
C ILE A 8 7.40 3.22 26.99
N THR A 9 8.36 2.92 27.88
CA THR A 9 9.36 1.87 27.64
C THR A 9 8.74 0.48 27.59
N ALA A 10 7.73 0.22 28.44
CA ALA A 10 7.01 -1.06 28.45
C ALA A 10 6.21 -1.26 27.15
N ILE A 11 5.51 -0.23 26.68
CA ILE A 11 4.71 -0.27 25.44
C ILE A 11 5.60 -0.55 24.23
N ILE A 12 6.73 0.15 24.09
CA ILE A 12 7.66 -0.05 22.98
C ILE A 12 8.26 -1.46 23.00
N LYS A 13 8.65 -1.98 24.19
CA LYS A 13 9.15 -3.35 24.32
C LYS A 13 8.12 -4.39 23.91
N GLN A 14 6.86 -4.16 24.26
CA GLN A 14 5.77 -5.06 23.91
C GLN A 14 5.52 -5.05 22.41
N GLN A 15 5.49 -3.87 21.77
CA GLN A 15 5.38 -3.76 20.29
C GLN A 15 6.53 -4.46 19.55
N ILE A 16 7.74 -4.45 20.10
CA ILE A 16 8.88 -5.17 19.51
C ILE A 16 8.74 -6.69 19.69
N GLN A 17 8.22 -7.15 20.83
CA GLN A 17 7.98 -8.58 21.08
C GLN A 17 6.86 -9.14 20.20
N ASP A 18 5.82 -8.34 19.98
CA ASP A 18 4.66 -8.69 19.15
C ASP A 18 4.90 -8.42 17.66
N TYR A 19 6.11 -7.96 17.28
CA TYR A 19 6.47 -7.71 15.88
C TYR A 19 6.72 -9.04 15.16
N ASP A 20 5.67 -9.60 14.61
CA ASP A 20 5.75 -10.76 13.73
C ASP A 20 6.21 -10.33 12.34
N VAL A 21 7.32 -10.89 11.87
CA VAL A 21 7.84 -10.60 10.53
C VAL A 21 7.10 -11.50 9.56
N ASP A 22 5.91 -11.08 9.16
CA ASP A 22 5.21 -11.70 8.04
C ASP A 22 5.97 -11.35 6.76
N LEU A 23 6.76 -12.31 6.25
CA LEU A 23 7.38 -12.21 4.93
C LEU A 23 6.29 -12.40 3.87
N ASN A 24 5.42 -11.41 3.73
CA ASN A 24 4.42 -11.40 2.67
C ASN A 24 5.11 -11.19 1.33
N VAL A 25 4.86 -12.12 0.42
CA VAL A 25 5.24 -11.97 -0.99
C VAL A 25 4.18 -11.08 -1.62
N ASP A 26 4.40 -9.78 -1.53
CA ASP A 26 3.54 -8.79 -2.16
C ASP A 26 3.84 -8.70 -3.66
N ASP A 27 2.78 -8.54 -4.46
CA ASP A 27 2.92 -8.25 -5.88
C ASP A 27 3.15 -6.76 -6.05
N VAL A 28 4.23 -6.39 -6.74
CA VAL A 28 4.69 -5.00 -6.84
C VAL A 28 4.65 -4.51 -8.28
N GLY A 29 4.15 -3.30 -8.46
CA GLY A 29 4.08 -2.62 -9.76
C GLY A 29 4.95 -1.37 -9.81
N THR A 30 5.21 -0.89 -11.02
CA THR A 30 5.84 0.42 -11.26
C THR A 30 4.87 1.31 -12.02
N VAL A 31 4.60 2.51 -11.48
CA VAL A 31 3.77 3.52 -12.15
C VAL A 31 4.54 4.05 -13.37
N LEU A 32 3.94 3.92 -14.55
CA LEU A 32 4.49 4.43 -15.80
C LEU A 32 4.11 5.89 -16.02
N ASP A 33 2.84 6.21 -15.85
CA ASP A 33 2.29 7.56 -15.98
C ASP A 33 1.04 7.75 -15.13
N VAL A 34 0.74 9.02 -14.85
CA VAL A 34 -0.45 9.45 -14.13
C VAL A 34 -1.06 10.63 -14.87
N GLY A 35 -2.36 10.54 -15.19
CA GLY A 35 -3.09 11.59 -15.89
C GLY A 35 -4.58 11.54 -15.55
N ASP A 36 -5.18 12.71 -15.31
CA ASP A 36 -6.61 12.88 -15.03
C ASP A 36 -7.16 11.95 -13.92
N GLY A 37 -6.36 11.72 -12.88
CA GLY A 37 -6.72 10.83 -11.77
C GLY A 37 -6.63 9.34 -12.10
N ILE A 38 -6.02 8.95 -13.22
CA ILE A 38 -5.74 7.55 -13.60
C ILE A 38 -4.24 7.32 -13.60
N ALA A 39 -3.78 6.25 -12.96
CA ALA A 39 -2.42 5.77 -13.00
C ALA A 39 -2.33 4.50 -13.86
N HIS A 40 -1.38 4.47 -14.79
CA HIS A 40 -1.01 3.26 -15.51
C HIS A 40 0.18 2.61 -14.83
N ILE A 41 0.01 1.33 -14.46
CA ILE A 41 0.97 0.60 -13.64
C ILE A 41 1.42 -0.64 -14.41
N TYR A 42 2.73 -0.80 -14.58
CA TYR A 42 3.32 -2.01 -15.13
C TYR A 42 3.57 -3.04 -14.02
N GLY A 43 3.34 -4.32 -14.30
CA GLY A 43 3.44 -5.40 -13.31
C GLY A 43 2.08 -5.69 -12.69
N LEU A 44 2.05 -5.97 -11.38
CA LEU A 44 0.84 -6.39 -10.67
C LEU A 44 0.11 -7.54 -11.38
N GLU A 45 0.84 -8.60 -11.72
CA GLU A 45 0.33 -9.73 -12.51
C GLU A 45 -0.87 -10.42 -11.87
N ARG A 46 -1.02 -10.28 -10.55
CA ARG A 46 -2.08 -10.90 -9.75
C ARG A 46 -3.18 -9.91 -9.35
N ALA A 47 -3.14 -8.67 -9.82
CA ALA A 47 -4.16 -7.69 -9.51
C ALA A 47 -5.54 -8.10 -10.05
N MET A 48 -6.58 -7.81 -9.28
CA MET A 48 -7.96 -8.07 -9.65
C MET A 48 -8.69 -6.77 -9.97
N ALA A 49 -9.64 -6.83 -10.90
CA ALA A 49 -10.53 -5.70 -11.16
C ALA A 49 -11.32 -5.35 -9.89
N GLY A 50 -11.34 -4.07 -9.51
CA GLY A 50 -11.94 -3.59 -8.28
C GLY A 50 -11.09 -3.78 -7.02
N GLU A 51 -9.86 -4.24 -7.14
CA GLU A 51 -8.90 -4.29 -6.03
C GLU A 51 -8.40 -2.89 -5.65
N LEU A 52 -8.10 -2.71 -4.36
CA LEU A 52 -7.53 -1.49 -3.83
C LEU A 52 -6.00 -1.61 -3.83
N LEU A 53 -5.32 -0.73 -4.57
CA LEU A 53 -3.87 -0.62 -4.59
C LEU A 53 -3.41 0.47 -3.64
N GLU A 54 -2.38 0.19 -2.86
CA GLU A 54 -1.65 1.21 -2.13
C GLU A 54 -0.58 1.82 -3.05
N LEU A 55 -0.70 3.12 -3.31
CA LEU A 55 0.28 3.88 -4.07
C LEU A 55 1.22 4.64 -3.12
N PRO A 56 2.38 5.08 -3.64
CA PRO A 56 3.26 5.97 -2.88
C PRO A 56 2.50 7.19 -2.34
N HIS A 57 2.98 7.75 -1.23
CA HIS A 57 2.39 8.90 -0.54
C HIS A 57 1.08 8.62 0.22
N GLY A 58 0.70 7.35 0.39
CA GLY A 58 -0.49 6.96 1.14
C GLY A 58 -1.80 7.22 0.37
N VAL A 59 -1.69 7.36 -0.96
CA VAL A 59 -2.84 7.43 -1.86
C VAL A 59 -3.28 6.01 -2.17
N TYR A 60 -4.60 5.80 -2.23
CA TYR A 60 -5.15 4.53 -2.69
C TYR A 60 -5.63 4.64 -4.12
N GLY A 61 -5.57 3.54 -4.85
CA GLY A 61 -6.08 3.43 -6.21
C GLY A 61 -7.07 2.29 -6.32
N LEU A 62 -8.08 2.42 -7.17
CA LEU A 62 -9.00 1.34 -7.51
C LEU A 62 -8.67 0.82 -8.89
N VAL A 63 -8.36 -0.48 -9.00
CA VAL A 63 -8.14 -1.12 -10.30
C VAL A 63 -9.43 -1.10 -11.11
N LEU A 64 -9.40 -0.44 -12.28
CA LEU A 64 -10.52 -0.42 -13.21
C LEU A 64 -10.27 -1.33 -14.41
N ASN A 65 -9.06 -1.26 -14.99
CA ASN A 65 -8.72 -1.99 -16.20
C ASN A 65 -7.51 -2.90 -15.95
N LEU A 66 -7.58 -4.12 -16.47
CA LEU A 66 -6.49 -5.08 -16.54
C LEU A 66 -6.16 -5.28 -18.02
N GLU A 67 -5.05 -4.71 -18.47
CA GLU A 67 -4.53 -4.91 -19.82
C GLU A 67 -3.44 -6.00 -19.81
N LEU A 68 -2.97 -6.41 -20.98
CA LEU A 68 -1.96 -7.48 -21.09
C LEU A 68 -0.64 -7.07 -20.42
N ASP A 69 -0.28 -5.80 -20.55
CA ASP A 69 1.03 -5.28 -20.17
C ASP A 69 0.94 -4.21 -19.07
N ASN A 70 -0.27 -3.77 -18.68
CA ASN A 70 -0.46 -2.75 -17.66
C ASN A 70 -1.80 -2.88 -16.92
N VAL A 71 -1.89 -2.20 -15.79
CA VAL A 71 -3.07 -2.07 -14.96
C VAL A 71 -3.44 -0.59 -14.87
N GLY A 72 -4.69 -0.27 -15.19
CA GLY A 72 -5.24 1.08 -15.02
C GLY A 72 -5.96 1.21 -13.69
N ALA A 73 -5.48 2.11 -12.83
CA ALA A 73 -6.07 2.36 -11.51
C ALA A 73 -6.50 3.82 -11.36
N VAL A 74 -7.71 4.06 -10.85
CA VAL A 74 -8.17 5.42 -10.50
C VAL A 74 -7.68 5.79 -9.11
N LEU A 75 -7.04 6.95 -9.00
CA LEU A 75 -6.58 7.52 -7.74
C LEU A 75 -7.77 8.00 -6.89
N LEU A 76 -7.74 7.63 -5.62
CA LEU A 76 -8.72 8.00 -4.59
C LEU A 76 -8.12 9.05 -3.63
N GLY A 77 -7.40 10.03 -4.18
CA GLY A 77 -6.71 11.07 -3.43
C GLY A 77 -5.84 11.95 -4.33
N ASP A 78 -5.15 12.92 -3.71
CA ASP A 78 -4.22 13.85 -4.34
C ASP A 78 -2.76 13.58 -3.92
#